data_AF-T1BKA1-F1
#
_entry.id   AF-T1BKA1-F1
#
_cell.length_a   1.000
_cell.length_b   1.000
_cell.length_c   1.000
_cell.angle_alpha   90.00
_cell.angle_beta   90.00
_cell.angle_gamma   90.00
#
_symmetry.space_group_name_H-M   'P 1'
#
loop_
_entity.id
_entity.type
_entity.pdbx_description
1 polymer ?
#
loop_
_entity_poly.entity_id
_entity_poly.type
_entity_poly.pdbx_seq_one_letter_code
_entity_poly.pdbx_strand_id
1 'polypeptide(L)'
;MGLRGAYFAIATLAAAALMQLVTLNWQSLTGGTFGFPIFFLIIPPVDLYYGALALAAIATLLVYVISRNSLGLAFEAIRENEDVARASGVYPRGFKSLAFGLSGAIMGPVGGLFALSAHYIDPSSAFNLLYNLQIILMVVVGGRGKVFGPVVVAIFFAWV
;
A
#
# COMPACT_ATOMS: atom_id res chain seq x y z
N MET A 1 -6.90 -6.39 24.31
CA MET A 1 -6.13 -7.42 23.59
C MET A 1 -5.91 -6.93 22.18
N GLY A 2 -4.76 -6.33 21.88
CA GLY A 2 -4.46 -5.79 20.54
C GLY A 2 -3.48 -6.73 19.85
N LEU A 3 -3.75 -7.08 18.59
CA LEU A 3 -2.88 -7.94 17.79
C LEU A 3 -1.48 -7.31 17.73
N ARG A 4 -0.50 -7.95 18.39
CA ARG A 4 0.90 -7.50 18.44
C ARG A 4 1.73 -8.28 17.42
N GLY A 5 2.62 -7.57 16.73
CA GLY A 5 3.65 -8.15 15.85
C GLY A 5 3.07 -9.18 14.86
N ALA A 6 3.43 -10.45 15.06
CA ALA A 6 3.04 -11.57 14.19
C ALA A 6 1.51 -11.68 13.99
N TYR A 7 0.71 -11.43 15.03
CA TYR A 7 -0.74 -11.50 14.92
C TYR A 7 -1.32 -10.43 13.99
N PHE A 8 -0.70 -9.26 13.93
CA PHE A 8 -1.11 -8.20 13.02
C PHE A 8 -0.75 -8.57 11.57
N ALA A 9 0.46 -9.11 11.35
CA ALA A 9 0.89 -9.56 10.03
C ALA A 9 0.00 -10.69 9.48
N ILE A 10 -0.35 -11.67 10.32
CA ILE A 10 -1.28 -12.75 9.94
C ILE A 10 -2.66 -12.17 9.62
N ALA A 11 -3.16 -11.23 10.43
CA ALA A 11 -4.43 -10.58 10.18
C ALA A 11 -4.44 -9.77 8.87
N THR A 12 -3.37 -9.06 8.52
CA THR A 12 -3.28 -8.33 7.26
C THR A 12 -3.20 -9.26 6.05
N LEU A 13 -2.48 -10.39 6.16
CA LEU A 13 -2.42 -11.39 5.10
C LEU A 13 -3.79 -12.07 4.91
N ALA A 14 -4.46 -12.44 6.01
CA ALA A 14 -5.81 -12.99 5.97
C ALA A 14 -6.81 -11.98 5.37
N ALA A 15 -6.71 -10.71 5.74
CA ALA A 15 -7.55 -9.66 5.16
C ALA A 15 -7.33 -9.51 3.65
N ALA A 16 -6.07 -9.58 3.18
CA ALA A 16 -5.77 -9.55 1.75
C ALA A 16 -6.35 -10.77 1.00
N ALA A 17 -6.22 -11.98 1.56
CA ALA A 17 -6.80 -13.19 0.98
C ALA A 17 -8.34 -13.17 0.98
N LEU A 18 -8.95 -12.66 2.05
CA LEU A 18 -10.41 -12.46 2.11
C LEU A 18 -10.87 -11.44 1.07
N MET A 19 -10.15 -10.33 0.90
CA MET A 19 -10.44 -9.35 -0.14
C MET A 19 -10.36 -9.99 -1.53
N GLN A 20 -9.35 -10.81 -1.81
CA GLN A 20 -9.24 -11.55 -3.06
C GLN A 20 -10.45 -12.47 -3.29
N LEU A 21 -10.86 -13.24 -2.26
CA LEU A 21 -12.03 -14.11 -2.33
C LEU A 21 -13.31 -13.33 -2.60
N VAL A 22 -13.49 -12.18 -1.94
CA VAL A 22 -14.62 -11.28 -2.18
C VAL A 22 -14.59 -10.78 -3.63
N THR A 23 -13.44 -10.30 -4.13
CA THR A 23 -13.28 -9.85 -5.51
C THR A 23 -13.59 -10.96 -6.53
N LEU A 24 -13.21 -12.21 -6.25
CA LEU A 24 -13.47 -13.35 -7.13
C LEU A 24 -14.94 -13.77 -7.15
N ASN A 25 -15.63 -13.69 -6.01
CA ASN A 25 -17.04 -14.08 -5.89
C ASN A 25 -18.01 -12.96 -6.33
N TRP A 26 -17.57 -11.70 -6.32
CA TRP A 26 -18.42 -10.54 -6.60
C TRP A 26 -18.59 -10.25 -8.10
N GLN A 27 -19.27 -11.16 -8.80
CA GLN A 27 -19.45 -11.12 -10.25
C GLN A 27 -20.07 -9.82 -10.79
N SER A 28 -20.98 -9.18 -10.05
CA SER A 28 -21.68 -7.98 -10.50
C SER A 28 -20.80 -6.72 -10.60
N LEU A 29 -19.69 -6.66 -9.86
CA LEU A 29 -18.84 -5.46 -9.79
C LEU A 29 -17.47 -5.67 -10.46
N THR A 30 -16.90 -6.88 -10.37
CA THR A 30 -15.53 -7.19 -10.83
C THR A 30 -15.49 -8.12 -12.03
N GLY A 31 -16.63 -8.67 -12.47
CA GLY A 31 -16.69 -9.74 -13.47
C GLY A 31 -16.28 -11.12 -12.91
N GLY A 32 -15.99 -11.22 -11.61
CA GLY A 32 -15.59 -12.45 -10.94
C GLY A 32 -14.28 -13.02 -11.48
N THR A 33 -14.20 -14.34 -11.67
CA THR A 33 -13.00 -15.04 -12.19
C THR A 33 -12.66 -14.66 -13.64
N PHE A 34 -13.62 -14.18 -14.42
CA PHE A 34 -13.43 -13.84 -15.84
C PHE A 34 -12.93 -12.40 -16.05
N GLY A 35 -12.76 -11.62 -14.98
CA GLY A 35 -12.29 -10.24 -15.03
C GLY A 35 -13.24 -9.29 -15.76
N PHE A 36 -12.96 -7.99 -15.66
CA PHE A 36 -13.73 -6.96 -16.34
C PHE A 36 -12.82 -6.18 -17.30
N PRO A 37 -13.07 -6.21 -18.63
CA PRO A 37 -12.29 -5.44 -19.59
C PRO A 37 -12.67 -3.95 -19.48
N ILE A 38 -11.67 -3.10 -19.28
CA ILE A 38 -11.86 -1.66 -19.11
C ILE A 38 -11.80 -1.00 -20.50
N PHE A 39 -12.87 -1.15 -21.28
CA PHE A 39 -12.89 -0.68 -22.67
C PHE A 39 -13.17 0.84 -22.82
N PHE A 40 -13.67 1.49 -21.76
CA PHE A 40 -14.24 2.84 -21.87
C PHE A 40 -13.23 3.99 -21.66
N LEU A 41 -12.02 3.72 -21.18
CA LEU A 41 -11.04 4.74 -20.84
C LEU A 41 -9.66 4.40 -21.40
N ILE A 42 -9.49 4.55 -22.72
CA ILE A 42 -8.20 4.39 -23.40
C ILE A 42 -7.40 5.67 -23.15
N ILE A 43 -6.53 5.64 -22.14
CA ILE A 43 -5.60 6.74 -21.85
C ILE A 43 -4.29 6.47 -22.59
N PRO A 44 -3.68 7.48 -23.25
CA PRO A 44 -2.37 7.34 -23.86
C PRO A 44 -1.34 6.80 -22.86
N PRO A 45 -0.44 5.88 -23.24
CA PRO A 45 0.58 5.35 -22.34
C PRO A 45 1.46 6.43 -21.71
N VAL A 46 1.67 7.53 -22.44
CA VAL A 46 2.42 8.71 -21.99
C VAL A 46 1.71 9.41 -20.82
N ASP A 47 0.39 9.59 -20.89
CA ASP A 47 -0.38 10.25 -19.84
C ASP A 47 -0.50 9.35 -18.60
N LEU A 48 -0.58 8.04 -18.78
CA LEU A 48 -0.51 7.07 -17.68
C LEU A 48 0.86 7.12 -16.97
N TYR A 49 1.95 7.26 -17.73
CA TYR A 49 3.28 7.41 -17.15
C TYR A 49 3.39 8.71 -16.32
N TYR A 50 2.91 9.84 -16.84
CA TYR A 50 2.89 11.09 -16.09
C TYR A 50 1.95 11.03 -14.88
N GLY A 51 0.82 10.31 -14.99
CA GLY A 51 -0.09 10.03 -13.87
C GLY A 51 0.56 9.19 -12.77
N ALA A 52 1.29 8.13 -13.14
CA ALA A 52 2.05 7.30 -12.21
C ALA A 52 3.14 8.12 -11.52
N LEU A 53 3.87 8.93 -12.28
CA LEU A 53 4.92 9.80 -11.77
C LEU A 53 4.37 10.84 -10.78
N ALA A 54 3.23 11.46 -11.12
CA ALA A 54 2.56 12.41 -10.25
C ALA A 54 2.08 11.75 -8.95
N LEU A 55 1.48 10.57 -9.02
CA LEU A 55 1.07 9.80 -7.84
C LEU A 55 2.27 9.40 -6.98
N ALA A 56 3.38 8.95 -7.58
CA ALA A 56 4.60 8.61 -6.86
C ALA A 56 5.19 9.84 -6.14
N ALA A 57 5.22 11.00 -6.81
CA ALA A 57 5.67 12.25 -6.21
C ALA A 57 4.78 12.70 -5.05
N ILE A 58 3.45 12.66 -5.22
CA ILE A 58 2.48 13.00 -4.18
C ILE A 58 2.58 12.06 -2.99
N ALA A 59 2.65 10.75 -3.23
CA ALA A 59 2.79 9.75 -2.17
C ALA A 59 4.10 9.97 -1.38
N THR A 60 5.21 10.21 -2.07
CA THR A 60 6.51 10.48 -1.44
C THR A 60 6.47 11.77 -0.62
N LEU A 61 5.87 12.84 -1.15
CA LEU A 61 5.68 14.11 -0.45
C LEU A 61 4.82 13.93 0.81
N LEU A 62 3.69 13.23 0.71
CA LEU A 62 2.81 12.96 1.84
C LEU A 62 3.53 12.20 2.94
N VAL A 63 4.25 11.13 2.58
CA VAL A 63 5.04 10.35 3.55
C VAL A 63 6.14 11.21 4.17
N TYR A 64 6.80 12.07 3.40
CA TYR A 64 7.81 13.00 3.90
C TYR A 64 7.23 13.99 4.93
N VAL A 65 6.08 14.59 4.62
CA VAL A 65 5.39 15.54 5.53
C VAL A 65 4.92 14.84 6.79
N ILE A 66 4.32 13.65 6.68
CA ILE A 66 3.88 12.84 7.83
C ILE A 66 5.09 12.47 8.71
N SER A 67 6.20 12.06 8.10
CA SER A 67 7.41 11.66 8.81
C SER A 67 8.07 12.80 9.58
N ARG A 68 7.94 14.05 9.12
CA ARG A 68 8.50 15.23 9.81
C ARG A 68 7.58 15.81 10.88
N ASN A 69 6.30 15.45 10.89
CA ASN A 69 5.34 15.99 11.83
C ASN A 69 5.22 15.12 13.11
N SER A 70 4.44 15.58 14.08
CA SER A 70 4.15 14.85 15.34
C SER A 70 3.62 13.43 15.12
N LEU A 71 2.96 13.18 13.98
CA LEU A 71 2.51 11.84 13.57
C LEU A 71 3.68 10.88 13.35
N GLY A 72 4.75 11.32 12.69
CA GLY A 72 5.96 10.53 12.45
C GLY A 72 6.64 10.12 13.76
N LEU A 73 6.79 11.08 14.68
CA LEU A 73 7.32 10.83 16.03
C LEU A 73 6.45 9.84 16.82
N ALA A 74 5.12 9.97 16.74
CA ALA A 74 4.21 9.04 17.38
C ALA A 74 4.33 7.62 16.80
N PHE A 75 4.48 7.48 15.47
CA PHE A 75 4.70 6.18 14.84
C PHE A 75 6.05 5.57 15.24
N GLU A 76 7.10 6.38 15.36
CA GLU A 76 8.41 5.93 15.80
C GLU A 76 8.39 5.47 17.27
N ALA A 77 7.76 6.23 18.16
CA ALA A 77 7.59 5.84 19.57
C ALA A 77 6.79 4.53 19.73
N ILE A 78 5.71 4.36 18.96
CA ILE A 78 4.92 3.11 18.96
C ILE A 78 5.75 1.93 18.42
N ARG A 79 6.64 2.18 17.46
CA ARG A 79 7.53 1.16 16.87
C ARG A 79 8.58 0.69 17.85
N GLU A 80 9.15 1.58 18.66
CA GLU A 80 10.16 1.22 19.66
C GLU A 80 9.56 0.46 20.85
N ASN A 81 8.56 1.05 21.51
CA ASN A 81 7.89 0.41 22.63
C ASN A 81 6.47 0.97 22.83
N GLU A 82 5.48 0.15 22.49
CA GLU A 82 4.07 0.50 22.59
C GLU A 82 3.61 0.81 24.03
N ASP A 83 4.18 0.14 25.04
CA ASP A 83 3.81 0.36 26.43
C ASP A 83 4.40 1.67 26.97
N VAL A 84 5.63 2.01 26.57
CA VAL A 84 6.25 3.31 26.88
C VAL A 84 5.54 4.45 26.17
N ALA A 85 5.21 4.30 24.88
CA ALA A 85 4.46 5.30 24.13
C ALA A 85 3.10 5.61 24.78
N ARG A 86 2.42 4.59 25.31
CA ARG A 86 1.16 4.77 26.05
C ARG A 86 1.36 5.53 27.36
N ALA A 87 2.44 5.26 28.09
CA ALA A 87 2.77 6.00 29.31
C ALA A 87 3.08 7.48 29.01
N SER A 88 3.63 7.78 27.83
CA SER A 88 3.88 9.15 27.35
C SER A 88 2.65 9.86 26.75
N GLY A 89 1.45 9.28 26.86
CA GLY A 89 0.20 9.89 26.39
C GLY A 89 -0.15 9.66 24.91
N VAL A 90 0.59 8.81 24.20
CA VAL A 90 0.26 8.42 22.82
C VAL A 90 -0.71 7.25 22.83
N TYR A 91 -1.87 7.38 22.20
CA TYR A 91 -2.89 6.31 22.13
C TYR A 91 -2.63 5.36 20.95
N PRO A 92 -1.99 4.18 21.14
CA PRO A 92 -1.43 3.43 20.01
C PRO A 92 -2.50 2.82 19.09
N ARG A 93 -3.70 2.55 19.63
CA ARG A 93 -4.82 1.99 18.87
C ARG A 93 -5.28 2.94 17.75
N GLY A 94 -5.48 4.22 18.07
CA GLY A 94 -5.93 5.23 17.10
C GLY A 94 -4.88 5.53 16.04
N PHE A 95 -3.61 5.61 16.43
CA PHE A 95 -2.50 5.78 15.49
C PHE A 95 -2.34 4.58 14.55
N LYS A 96 -2.49 3.34 15.04
CA LYS A 96 -2.44 2.15 14.18
C LYS A 96 -3.58 2.11 13.15
N SER A 97 -4.81 2.47 13.53
CA SER A 97 -5.92 2.58 12.56
C SER A 97 -5.71 3.71 11.56
N LEU A 98 -5.15 4.84 11.99
CA LEU A 98 -4.84 5.97 11.12
C LEU A 98 -3.73 5.61 10.13
N ALA A 99 -2.68 4.89 10.57
CA ALA A 99 -1.65 4.36 9.69
C ALA A 99 -2.22 3.41 8.64
N PHE A 100 -3.14 2.51 9.03
CA PHE A 100 -3.82 1.61 8.11
C PHE A 100 -4.66 2.38 7.08
N GLY A 101 -5.47 3.34 7.53
CA GLY A 101 -6.28 4.19 6.66
C GLY A 101 -5.45 5.01 5.67
N LEU A 102 -4.35 5.63 6.13
CA LEU A 102 -3.44 6.38 5.27
C LEU A 102 -2.77 5.49 4.22
N SER A 103 -2.34 4.28 4.61
CA SER A 103 -1.74 3.33 3.67
C SER A 103 -2.72 2.93 2.56
N GLY A 104 -3.98 2.65 2.91
CA GLY A 104 -5.03 2.35 1.94
C GLY A 104 -5.37 3.55 1.04
N ALA A 105 -5.42 4.77 1.60
CA ALA A 105 -5.69 5.98 0.84
C ALA A 105 -4.61 6.28 -0.20
N ILE A 106 -3.34 5.99 0.11
CA ILE A 106 -2.22 6.17 -0.83
C ILE A 106 -2.23 5.05 -1.89
N MET A 107 -2.50 3.80 -1.49
CA MET A 107 -2.45 2.64 -2.39
C MET A 107 -3.67 2.51 -3.33
N GLY A 108 -4.84 3.03 -2.92
CA GLY A 108 -6.07 2.95 -3.70
C GLY A 108 -5.96 3.54 -5.11
N PRO A 109 -5.52 4.80 -5.27
CA PRO A 109 -5.29 5.41 -6.57
C PRO A 109 -4.25 4.67 -7.42
N VAL A 110 -3.22 4.08 -6.80
CA VAL A 110 -2.18 3.30 -7.48
C VAL A 110 -2.79 2.05 -8.13
N GLY A 111 -3.67 1.33 -7.40
CA GLY A 111 -4.39 0.19 -7.95
C GLY A 111 -5.33 0.56 -9.10
N GLY A 112 -5.98 1.73 -9.02
CA GLY A 112 -6.82 2.26 -10.10
C GLY A 112 -6.03 2.55 -11.37
N LEU A 113 -4.86 3.20 -11.23
CA LEU A 113 -3.97 3.47 -12.35
C LEU A 113 -3.42 2.17 -12.96
N PHE A 114 -3.05 1.19 -12.13
CA PHE A 114 -2.59 -0.13 -12.58
C PHE A 114 -3.66 -0.85 -13.40
N ALA A 115 -4.92 -0.82 -12.94
CA ALA A 115 -6.04 -1.39 -13.68
C ALA A 115 -6.19 -0.73 -15.06
N LEU A 116 -6.11 0.60 -15.14
CA LEU A 116 -6.18 1.35 -16.41
C LEU A 116 -5.03 0.99 -17.36
N SER A 117 -3.81 0.80 -16.85
CA SER A 117 -2.68 0.33 -17.67
C SER A 117 -2.88 -1.09 -18.20
N ALA A 118 -3.42 -1.99 -17.38
CA ALA A 118 -3.63 -3.39 -17.76
C ALA A 118 -4.79 -3.57 -18.76
N HIS A 119 -5.69 -2.60 -18.91
CA HIS A 119 -6.91 -2.65 -19.73
C HIS A 119 -7.86 -3.82 -19.39
N TYR A 120 -7.53 -4.61 -18.37
CA TYR A 120 -8.23 -5.80 -17.94
C TYR A 120 -7.94 -6.03 -16.45
N ILE A 121 -9.00 -6.20 -15.67
CA ILE A 121 -8.89 -6.47 -14.24
C ILE A 121 -8.90 -7.97 -14.02
N ASP A 122 -7.74 -8.55 -13.75
CA ASP A 122 -7.61 -9.94 -13.30
C ASP A 122 -7.33 -9.98 -11.78
N PRO A 123 -8.28 -10.49 -10.97
CA PRO A 123 -8.08 -10.61 -9.52
C PRO A 123 -6.90 -11.50 -9.12
N SER A 124 -6.51 -12.46 -9.96
CA SER A 124 -5.39 -13.37 -9.65
C SER A 124 -4.02 -12.66 -9.76
N SER A 125 -3.91 -11.75 -10.73
CA SER A 125 -2.73 -10.91 -10.93
C SER A 125 -2.66 -9.76 -9.91
N ALA A 126 -3.80 -9.16 -9.56
CA ALA A 126 -3.87 -8.04 -8.61
C ALA A 126 -3.47 -8.41 -7.17
N PHE A 127 -3.81 -9.62 -6.72
CA PHE A 127 -3.49 -10.12 -5.37
C PHE A 127 -2.29 -11.06 -5.37
N ASN A 128 -1.45 -11.04 -6.41
CA ASN A 128 -0.32 -11.94 -6.54
C ASN A 128 0.67 -11.80 -5.36
N LEU A 129 0.98 -12.94 -4.71
CA LEU A 129 1.83 -12.95 -3.53
C LEU A 129 3.27 -12.54 -3.85
N LEU A 130 3.83 -12.97 -4.99
CA LEU A 130 5.20 -12.60 -5.37
C LEU A 130 5.30 -11.09 -5.60
N TYR A 131 4.31 -10.48 -6.25
CA TYR A 131 4.27 -9.04 -6.45
C TYR A 131 4.20 -8.28 -5.12
N ASN A 132 3.33 -8.71 -4.19
CA ASN A 132 3.26 -8.13 -2.85
C ASN A 132 4.57 -8.27 -2.06
N LEU A 133 5.24 -9.43 -2.18
CA LEU A 133 6.54 -9.64 -1.56
C LEU A 133 7.63 -8.75 -2.17
N GLN A 134 7.63 -8.54 -3.49
CA GLN A 134 8.55 -7.61 -4.15
C GLN A 134 8.40 -6.19 -3.60
N ILE A 135 7.17 -5.69 -3.44
CA ILE A 135 6.93 -4.37 -2.85
C ILE A 135 7.49 -4.29 -1.42
N ILE A 136 7.26 -5.32 -0.59
CA ILE A 136 7.80 -5.39 0.77
C ILE A 136 9.34 -5.41 0.74
N LEU A 137 9.95 -6.15 -0.19
CA LEU A 137 11.40 -6.21 -0.37
C LEU A 137 11.98 -4.84 -0.75
N MET A 138 11.34 -4.11 -1.66
CA MET A 138 11.79 -2.75 -2.04
C MET A 138 11.87 -1.83 -0.81
N VAL A 139 10.88 -1.90 0.08
CA VAL A 139 10.85 -1.11 1.32
C VAL A 139 11.90 -1.57 2.33
N VAL A 140 12.09 -2.89 2.49
CA VAL A 140 13.07 -3.45 3.42
C VAL A 140 14.50 -3.12 2.98
N VAL A 141 14.81 -3.29 1.70
CA VAL A 141 16.12 -2.99 1.11
C VAL A 141 16.39 -1.49 1.09
N GLY A 142 15.36 -0.67 0.83
CA GLY A 142 15.46 0.80 0.87
C GLY A 142 15.83 1.36 2.24
N GLY A 143 15.65 0.58 3.30
CA GLY A 143 16.02 0.94 4.67
C GLY A 143 14.85 1.44 5.49
N ARG A 144 14.72 0.89 6.70
CA ARG A 144 13.65 1.22 7.65
C ARG A 144 13.82 2.66 8.17
N GLY A 145 12.79 3.50 8.02
CA GLY A 145 12.77 4.87 8.53
C GLY A 145 13.29 5.95 7.58
N LYS A 146 13.67 5.61 6.34
CA LYS A 146 14.06 6.59 5.31
C LYS A 146 13.00 6.69 4.23
N VAL A 147 12.53 7.90 3.94
CA VAL A 147 11.48 8.14 2.93
C VAL A 147 12.00 7.92 1.50
N PHE A 148 13.24 8.36 1.21
CA PHE A 148 13.82 8.25 -0.14
C PHE A 148 14.43 6.88 -0.45
N GLY A 149 14.68 6.06 0.56
CA GLY A 149 15.30 4.75 0.39
C GLY A 149 14.50 3.80 -0.52
N PRO A 150 13.21 3.57 -0.24
CA PRO A 150 12.34 2.74 -1.08
C PRO A 150 12.19 3.27 -2.51
N VAL A 151 12.24 4.60 -2.71
CA VAL A 151 12.13 5.22 -4.05
C VAL A 151 13.34 4.85 -4.92
N VAL A 152 14.55 4.93 -4.37
CA VAL A 152 15.77 4.55 -5.09
C VAL A 152 15.76 3.07 -5.47
N VAL A 153 15.31 2.21 -4.55
CA VAL A 153 15.20 0.77 -4.82
C VAL A 153 14.13 0.46 -5.85
N ALA A 154 12.98 1.13 -5.79
CA ALA A 154 11.91 0.97 -6.78
C ALA A 154 12.39 1.37 -8.19
N ILE A 155 13.15 2.46 -8.30
CA ILE A 155 13.78 2.85 -9.58
C ILE A 155 14.69 1.71 -10.04
N PHE A 156 15.62 1.24 -9.20
CA PHE A 156 16.55 0.17 -9.57
C PHE A 156 15.83 -1.11 -10.02
N PHE A 157 14.78 -1.52 -9.31
CA PHE A 157 14.00 -2.71 -9.62
C PHE A 157 13.20 -2.56 -10.92
N ALA A 158 12.82 -1.34 -11.32
CA ALA A 158 12.18 -1.10 -12.60
C ALA A 158 13.12 -1.33 -13.81
N TRP A 159 14.44 -1.35 -13.59
CA TRP A 159 15.45 -1.61 -14.62
C TRP A 159 15.93 -3.08 -14.66
N VAL A 160 15.49 -3.92 -13.73
CA VAL A 160 15.87 -5.34 -13.60
C VAL A 160 14.73 -6.23 -14.06
#